data_AF-A0AB37WPH0-F1
#
_entry.id   AF-A0AB37WPH0-F1
#
_cell.length_a   1.000
_cell.length_b   1.000
_cell.length_c   1.000
_cell.angle_alpha   90.00
_cell.angle_beta   90.00
_cell.angle_gamma   90.00
#
_symmetry.space_group_name_H-M   'P 1'
#
loop_
_entity.id
_entity.type
_entity.pdbx_description
1 polymer ?
#
loop_
_entity_poly.entity_id
_entity_poly.type
_entity_poly.pdbx_seq_one_letter_code
_entity_poly.pdbx_strand_id
1 'polypeptide(L)'
;MPLDLCRWYIHTRSQSYEGIEEDEFEPSDFDQPDLDQPDLDQADPDQFDFDDDATWPSWSLDEQQTSLHAHLRNALEHNEFSTTPTTDLPVAIPELAKAADEERSNELLLESLGFSIISRNLVQINRILRQLFQNEIDTSPLHPFHLAASFLDGSESCCDVVYALADWITGAQVYNTYVNEHGHTILDNLMISIIKSHTSAKPVVVDDNFKDVARFVGEEVDICGRWDADSPCIRQLYAHGHISIPSSWKHKFCNTSIQAVCHCIERMFNRMPIRLLLDTPSGLYTRQCFGSDCGKKLQLSPLHSLVMTAYHLATQGRDDEDLFGILACAVCLIFHGFDPSVRADISVAALLSLDSFVECDHVELTAAELAEEIMAMPAFGLWDIKIKTGWVVLTGILHHCEAAHVKRLDKGVYISESSGDSDPVLFAGPDEDTRFMGYTKPDMYLTVRHKHIRSRSHCFIEQKDLGALWSSVQAEFLSYRRLNDGLGWTSQYFSMETLREQLKGGKDLAVGYTEHNLLKAHCSCHSFGRYAPTMLSDAVDPGLANLNGLQGRARYGGEPELR
;
A
#
# COMPACT_ATOMS: atom_id res chain seq x y z
N MET A 1 12.43 1.47 -22.53
CA MET A 1 11.94 2.37 -21.47
C MET A 1 10.50 1.94 -21.19
N PRO A 2 10.09 1.80 -19.91
CA PRO A 2 8.71 1.46 -19.57
C PRO A 2 7.75 2.56 -20.04
N LEU A 3 6.49 2.18 -20.31
CA LEU A 3 5.43 3.13 -20.63
C LEU A 3 5.07 3.97 -19.39
N ASP A 4 4.62 5.21 -19.59
CA ASP A 4 4.15 6.09 -18.49
C ASP A 4 2.74 5.74 -17.98
N LEU A 5 2.15 4.65 -18.49
CA LEU A 5 0.80 4.22 -18.17
C LEU A 5 0.81 3.09 -17.15
N CYS A 6 0.16 3.34 -16.01
CA CYS A 6 0.04 2.37 -14.93
C CYS A 6 -0.87 1.18 -15.30
N ARG A 7 -0.61 0.03 -14.69
CA ARG A 7 -1.54 -1.09 -14.61
C ARG A 7 -2.44 -0.92 -13.37
N TRP A 8 -3.47 -1.75 -13.22
CA TRP A 8 -4.48 -1.59 -12.18
C TRP A 8 -5.05 -2.93 -11.72
N TYR A 9 -4.93 -3.22 -10.43
CA TYR A 9 -5.65 -4.32 -9.78
C TYR A 9 -7.02 -3.87 -9.25
N ILE A 10 -8.09 -4.58 -9.63
CA ILE A 10 -9.46 -4.30 -9.20
C ILE A 10 -9.92 -5.43 -8.29
N HIS A 11 -10.14 -5.12 -7.01
CA HIS A 11 -10.79 -6.06 -6.10
C HIS A 11 -12.25 -6.27 -6.51
N THR A 12 -12.61 -7.53 -6.64
CA THR A 12 -13.94 -8.01 -6.93
C THR A 12 -14.39 -8.94 -5.82
N ARG A 13 -15.70 -9.07 -5.65
CA ARG A 13 -16.25 -10.08 -4.75
C ARG A 13 -16.13 -11.43 -5.42
N SER A 14 -15.64 -12.41 -4.69
CA SER A 14 -15.81 -13.80 -5.09
C SER A 14 -17.32 -14.05 -5.17
N GLN A 15 -17.85 -14.13 -6.39
CA GLN A 15 -19.21 -14.62 -6.59
C GLN A 15 -19.10 -16.13 -6.44
N SER A 16 -19.66 -16.70 -5.36
CA SER A 16 -19.94 -18.13 -5.34
C SER A 16 -20.97 -18.36 -6.44
N TYR A 17 -20.52 -18.72 -7.63
CA TYR A 17 -21.41 -19.36 -8.58
C TYR A 17 -21.85 -20.65 -7.89
N GLU A 18 -23.13 -20.74 -7.54
CA GLU A 18 -23.74 -22.06 -7.36
C GLU A 18 -23.42 -22.81 -8.65
N GLY A 19 -22.55 -23.81 -8.56
CA GLY A 19 -22.30 -24.70 -9.68
C GLY A 19 -23.67 -25.16 -10.13
N ILE A 20 -24.03 -24.82 -11.38
CA ILE A 20 -25.19 -25.42 -12.01
C ILE A 20 -24.96 -26.92 -11.86
N GLU A 21 -25.86 -27.61 -11.16
CA GLU A 21 -25.79 -29.06 -11.04
C GLU A 21 -25.56 -29.60 -12.45
N GLU A 22 -24.46 -30.33 -12.66
CA GLU A 22 -24.19 -31.06 -13.90
C GLU A 22 -25.18 -32.22 -14.00
N ASP A 23 -26.47 -31.92 -14.02
CA ASP A 23 -27.50 -32.85 -14.43
C ASP A 23 -27.71 -32.66 -15.93
N GLU A 24 -27.28 -33.69 -16.66
CA GLU A 24 -27.64 -34.02 -18.04
C GLU A 24 -27.02 -33.15 -19.15
N PHE A 25 -25.69 -33.17 -19.26
CA PHE A 25 -25.07 -33.13 -20.59
C PHE A 25 -24.23 -34.40 -20.79
N GLU A 26 -24.84 -35.40 -21.43
CA GLU A 26 -24.10 -36.54 -21.96
C GLU A 26 -23.03 -36.04 -22.95
N PRO A 27 -21.74 -36.37 -22.76
CA PRO A 27 -20.71 -36.03 -23.72
C PRO A 27 -20.80 -37.04 -24.87
N SER A 28 -21.73 -36.85 -25.81
CA SER A 28 -21.83 -37.72 -26.99
C SER A 28 -21.94 -37.03 -28.35
N ASP A 29 -22.12 -35.71 -28.44
CA ASP A 29 -22.42 -35.06 -29.74
C ASP A 29 -21.51 -33.86 -30.11
N PHE A 30 -20.24 -33.85 -29.70
CA PHE A 30 -19.24 -32.97 -30.34
C PHE A 30 -18.23 -33.78 -31.13
N ASP A 31 -18.55 -33.97 -32.41
CA ASP A 31 -17.57 -34.28 -33.45
C ASP A 31 -16.46 -33.21 -33.40
N GLN A 32 -15.30 -33.55 -32.84
CA GLN A 32 -14.08 -32.75 -32.96
C GLN A 32 -13.66 -32.75 -34.44
N PRO A 33 -13.56 -31.61 -35.12
CA PRO A 33 -12.83 -31.55 -36.37
C PRO A 33 -11.33 -31.72 -36.04
N ASP A 34 -10.69 -32.69 -36.69
CA ASP A 34 -9.24 -32.88 -36.71
C ASP A 34 -8.55 -31.54 -37.00
N LEU A 35 -8.04 -30.89 -35.95
CA LEU A 35 -7.09 -29.79 -36.05
C LEU A 35 -5.73 -30.38 -35.68
N ASP A 36 -4.91 -30.56 -36.71
CA ASP A 36 -3.49 -30.91 -36.60
C ASP A 36 -2.82 -30.07 -35.51
N GLN A 37 -2.48 -30.70 -34.38
CA GLN A 37 -1.61 -30.11 -33.37
C GLN A 37 -0.22 -29.91 -34.02
N PRO A 38 0.32 -28.69 -34.05
CA PRO A 38 1.69 -28.49 -34.52
C PRO A 38 2.67 -29.14 -33.54
N ASP A 39 3.66 -29.84 -34.09
CA ASP A 39 4.78 -30.44 -33.35
C ASP A 39 5.41 -29.43 -32.37
N LEU A 40 5.35 -29.75 -31.08
CA LEU A 40 5.80 -28.93 -29.95
C LEU A 40 7.34 -28.76 -29.85
N ASP A 41 8.09 -29.36 -30.77
CA ASP A 41 9.56 -29.39 -30.72
C ASP A 41 10.25 -28.23 -31.49
N GLN A 42 9.49 -27.25 -31.99
CA GLN A 42 10.04 -26.11 -32.76
C GLN A 42 9.53 -24.73 -32.32
N ALA A 43 9.09 -24.56 -31.06
CA ALA A 43 8.75 -23.24 -30.56
C ALA A 43 10.02 -22.37 -30.35
N ASP A 44 10.12 -21.29 -31.12
CA ASP A 44 11.18 -20.29 -31.04
C ASP A 44 11.08 -19.55 -29.69
N PRO A 45 12.13 -19.52 -28.84
CA PRO A 45 12.11 -18.88 -27.52
C PRO A 45 11.73 -17.39 -27.53
N ASP A 46 11.83 -16.73 -28.69
CA ASP A 46 11.50 -15.32 -28.86
C ASP A 46 9.99 -15.06 -29.13
N GLN A 47 9.14 -16.09 -29.18
CA GLN A 47 7.67 -15.96 -29.32
C GLN A 47 6.88 -16.02 -28.01
N PHE A 48 7.53 -16.28 -26.88
CA PHE A 48 6.85 -16.31 -25.59
C PHE A 48 6.65 -14.89 -25.06
N ASP A 49 5.39 -14.51 -24.87
CA ASP A 49 5.07 -13.27 -24.18
C ASP A 49 5.11 -13.54 -22.68
N PHE A 50 6.15 -13.03 -22.02
CA PHE A 50 6.33 -13.16 -20.57
C PHE A 50 5.19 -12.53 -19.76
N ASP A 51 4.41 -11.62 -20.36
CA ASP A 51 3.25 -10.96 -19.74
C ASP A 51 1.92 -11.70 -19.99
N ASP A 52 1.89 -12.73 -20.84
CA ASP A 52 0.69 -13.53 -21.16
C ASP A 52 0.88 -15.01 -20.84
N ASP A 53 0.42 -15.42 -19.65
CA ASP A 53 0.44 -16.81 -19.15
C ASP A 53 -0.20 -17.81 -20.13
N ALA A 54 -1.09 -17.37 -21.04
CA ALA A 54 -1.70 -18.23 -22.04
C ALA A 54 -0.71 -18.67 -23.14
N THR A 55 0.40 -17.96 -23.29
CA THR A 55 1.47 -18.30 -24.23
C THR A 55 2.50 -19.26 -23.64
N TRP A 56 2.43 -19.54 -22.33
CA TRP A 56 3.39 -20.38 -21.66
C TRP A 56 3.08 -21.86 -21.95
N PRO A 57 4.09 -22.70 -22.21
CA PRO A 57 3.87 -24.12 -22.37
C PRO A 57 3.25 -24.69 -21.09
N SER A 58 2.22 -25.51 -21.24
CA SER A 58 1.62 -26.24 -20.13
C SER A 58 2.68 -27.09 -19.45
N TRP A 59 2.90 -26.88 -18.15
CA TRP A 59 3.79 -27.72 -17.34
C TRP A 59 3.43 -29.19 -17.52
N SER A 60 4.41 -30.02 -17.84
CA SER A 60 4.17 -31.45 -18.06
C SER A 60 3.58 -32.08 -16.79
N LEU A 61 2.42 -32.70 -16.93
CA LEU A 61 1.69 -33.36 -15.83
C LEU A 61 2.51 -34.46 -15.11
N ASP A 62 3.57 -34.96 -15.74
CA ASP A 62 4.48 -35.99 -15.20
C ASP A 62 5.61 -35.42 -14.31
N GLU A 63 5.81 -34.10 -14.27
CA GLU A 63 6.72 -33.48 -13.30
C GLU A 63 6.01 -33.36 -11.96
N GLN A 64 6.23 -34.34 -11.10
CA GLN A 64 5.80 -34.32 -9.71
C GLN A 64 6.37 -33.05 -9.04
N GLN A 65 5.56 -31.99 -8.94
CA GLN A 65 6.01 -30.69 -8.43
C GLN A 65 6.57 -30.85 -7.01
N THR A 66 7.90 -30.90 -6.90
CA THR A 66 8.61 -30.84 -5.63
C THR A 66 8.22 -29.55 -4.90
N SER A 67 8.13 -29.58 -3.57
CA SER A 67 7.87 -28.37 -2.78
C SER A 67 8.93 -27.28 -3.08
N LEU A 68 8.57 -26.00 -2.92
CA LEU A 68 9.50 -24.90 -3.21
C LEU A 68 10.79 -25.01 -2.38
N HIS A 69 10.69 -25.36 -1.10
CA HIS A 69 11.87 -25.57 -0.25
C HIS A 69 12.72 -26.78 -0.69
N ALA A 70 12.11 -27.85 -1.22
CA ALA A 70 12.84 -28.99 -1.76
C ALA A 70 13.55 -28.60 -3.06
N HIS A 71 12.90 -27.80 -3.90
CA HIS A 71 13.49 -27.27 -5.12
C HIS A 71 14.66 -26.32 -4.79
N LEU A 72 14.51 -25.42 -3.83
CA LEU A 72 15.61 -24.56 -3.35
C LEU A 72 16.79 -25.39 -2.83
N ARG A 73 16.53 -26.46 -2.07
CA ARG A 73 17.58 -27.39 -1.62
C ARG A 73 18.29 -28.05 -2.80
N ASN A 74 17.55 -28.63 -3.74
CA ASN A 74 18.12 -29.30 -4.91
C ASN A 74 18.94 -28.32 -5.77
N ALA A 75 18.42 -27.12 -6.00
CA ALA A 75 19.10 -26.08 -6.77
C ALA A 75 20.39 -25.61 -6.07
N LEU A 76 20.41 -25.57 -4.73
CA LEU A 76 21.63 -25.34 -3.96
C LEU A 76 22.61 -26.52 -4.11
N GLU A 77 22.15 -27.78 -3.99
CA GLU A 77 22.99 -28.98 -4.15
C GLU A 77 23.67 -29.06 -5.52
N HIS A 78 22.96 -28.66 -6.57
CA HIS A 78 23.37 -28.85 -7.96
C HIS A 78 23.85 -27.57 -8.65
N ASN A 79 23.89 -26.44 -7.93
CA ASN A 79 24.26 -25.13 -8.47
C ASN A 79 23.40 -24.71 -9.68
N GLU A 80 22.09 -24.90 -9.58
CA GLU A 80 21.15 -24.58 -10.67
C GLU A 80 20.90 -23.07 -10.81
N PHE A 81 21.30 -22.26 -9.82
CA PHE A 81 21.16 -20.81 -9.83
C PHE A 81 22.21 -20.06 -10.66
N SER A 82 23.26 -20.77 -11.14
CA SER A 82 24.38 -20.13 -11.81
C SER A 82 24.92 -21.00 -12.94
N THR A 83 25.24 -20.36 -14.06
CA THR A 83 26.00 -21.00 -15.14
C THR A 83 27.49 -21.11 -14.83
N THR A 84 27.96 -20.52 -13.74
CA THR A 84 29.35 -20.61 -13.30
C THR A 84 29.63 -22.03 -12.80
N PRO A 85 30.69 -22.70 -13.28
CA PRO A 85 31.06 -24.04 -12.81
C PRO A 85 31.25 -24.08 -11.29
N THR A 86 30.83 -25.16 -10.65
CA THR A 86 30.96 -25.34 -9.18
C THR A 86 32.40 -25.23 -8.67
N THR A 87 33.39 -25.47 -9.52
CA THR A 87 34.82 -25.31 -9.20
C THR A 87 35.27 -23.86 -9.09
N ASP A 88 34.54 -22.95 -9.72
CA ASP A 88 34.90 -21.54 -9.87
C ASP A 88 34.08 -20.64 -8.92
N LEU A 89 33.17 -21.24 -8.15
CA LEU A 89 32.41 -20.55 -7.14
C LEU A 89 33.26 -20.33 -5.89
N PRO A 90 33.21 -19.14 -5.27
CA PRO A 90 33.99 -18.81 -4.07
C PRO A 90 33.49 -19.53 -2.80
N VAL A 91 32.56 -20.48 -2.93
CA VAL A 91 31.89 -21.17 -1.83
C VAL A 91 31.77 -22.67 -2.12
N ALA A 92 32.00 -23.51 -1.12
CA ALA A 92 31.85 -24.96 -1.24
C ALA A 92 30.35 -25.36 -1.24
N ILE A 93 29.74 -25.26 -2.43
CA ILE A 93 28.32 -25.59 -2.67
C ILE A 93 27.90 -26.95 -2.06
N PRO A 94 28.65 -28.05 -2.20
CA PRO A 94 28.26 -29.34 -1.63
C PRO A 94 28.26 -29.39 -0.10
N GLU A 95 29.03 -28.53 0.57
CA GLU A 95 29.07 -28.43 2.04
C GLU A 95 27.90 -27.59 2.57
N LEU A 96 27.52 -26.53 1.85
CA LEU A 96 26.28 -25.78 2.12
C LEU A 96 25.04 -26.65 1.96
N ALA A 97 25.04 -27.49 0.94
CA ALA A 97 23.91 -28.33 0.61
C ALA A 97 23.78 -29.54 1.56
N LYS A 98 24.89 -30.15 1.99
CA LYS A 98 24.91 -31.10 3.12
C LYS A 98 24.55 -30.46 4.46
N ALA A 99 24.84 -29.18 4.65
CA ALA A 99 24.41 -28.43 5.84
C ALA A 99 22.94 -27.96 5.78
N ALA A 100 22.23 -28.22 4.67
CA ALA A 100 20.81 -27.93 4.48
C ALA A 100 19.90 -29.15 4.80
N ASP A 101 20.38 -30.04 5.69
CA ASP A 101 19.70 -31.22 6.24
C ASP A 101 18.48 -30.84 7.11
N GLU A 102 17.76 -31.83 7.65
CA GLU A 102 16.47 -31.72 8.37
C GLU A 102 16.39 -30.56 9.39
N GLU A 103 17.47 -30.25 10.13
CA GLU A 103 17.53 -29.15 11.10
C GLU A 103 17.32 -27.75 10.48
N ARG A 104 17.71 -27.54 9.21
CA ARG A 104 17.48 -26.29 8.46
C ARG A 104 16.23 -26.33 7.58
N SER A 105 15.43 -27.40 7.64
CA SER A 105 14.15 -27.45 6.91
C SER A 105 13.22 -26.29 7.31
N ASN A 106 13.29 -25.82 8.55
CA ASN A 106 12.52 -24.67 9.04
C ASN A 106 13.05 -23.35 8.47
N GLU A 107 14.37 -23.18 8.42
CA GLU A 107 15.01 -22.00 7.80
C GLU A 107 14.68 -21.94 6.30
N LEU A 108 14.81 -23.06 5.57
CA LEU A 108 14.45 -23.12 4.14
C LEU A 108 12.96 -22.86 3.90
N LEU A 109 12.08 -23.29 4.82
CA LEU A 109 10.66 -23.00 4.73
C LEU A 109 10.36 -21.51 4.98
N LEU A 110 11.10 -20.87 5.89
CA LEU A 110 11.01 -19.42 6.13
C LEU A 110 11.54 -18.62 4.93
N GLU A 111 12.68 -19.01 4.35
CA GLU A 111 13.20 -18.42 3.12
C GLU A 111 12.22 -18.58 1.94
N SER A 112 11.56 -19.75 1.86
CA SER A 112 10.51 -19.99 0.86
C SER A 112 9.34 -19.00 1.01
N LEU A 113 8.97 -18.62 2.24
CA LEU A 113 7.99 -17.56 2.46
C LEU A 113 8.52 -16.22 1.94
N GLY A 114 9.78 -15.89 2.21
CA GLY A 114 10.45 -14.69 1.70
C GLY A 114 10.38 -14.60 0.17
N PHE A 115 10.82 -15.64 -0.54
CA PHE A 115 10.72 -15.70 -2.00
C PHE A 115 9.28 -15.62 -2.51
N SER A 116 8.33 -16.22 -1.80
CA SER A 116 6.91 -16.17 -2.19
C SER A 116 6.33 -14.76 -2.03
N ILE A 117 6.76 -14.00 -1.02
CA ILE A 117 6.39 -12.59 -0.83
C ILE A 117 7.04 -11.73 -1.93
N ILE A 118 8.34 -11.90 -2.20
CA ILE A 118 9.08 -11.16 -3.23
C ILE A 118 8.49 -11.37 -4.63
N SER A 119 8.02 -12.59 -4.92
CA SER A 119 7.35 -12.94 -6.17
C SER A 119 5.84 -12.65 -6.19
N ARG A 120 5.28 -12.10 -5.09
CA ARG A 120 3.85 -11.78 -4.93
C ARG A 120 2.94 -12.99 -5.17
N ASN A 121 3.44 -14.21 -4.99
CA ASN A 121 2.71 -15.44 -5.28
C ASN A 121 1.78 -15.83 -4.12
N LEU A 122 0.53 -15.32 -4.15
CA LEU A 122 -0.47 -15.53 -3.09
C LEU A 122 -0.77 -17.00 -2.79
N VAL A 123 -0.76 -17.86 -3.81
CA VAL A 123 -1.02 -19.29 -3.65
C VAL A 123 0.11 -19.93 -2.82
N GLN A 124 1.36 -19.62 -3.16
CA GLN A 124 2.52 -20.11 -2.42
C GLN A 124 2.60 -19.55 -1.00
N ILE A 125 2.34 -18.25 -0.84
CA ILE A 125 2.29 -17.59 0.47
C ILE A 125 1.31 -18.33 1.40
N ASN A 126 0.07 -18.54 0.97
CA ASN A 126 -0.94 -19.23 1.78
C ASN A 126 -0.56 -20.68 2.08
N ARG A 127 0.05 -21.39 1.10
CA ARG A 127 0.51 -22.76 1.29
C ARG A 127 1.63 -22.85 2.34
N ILE A 128 2.59 -21.95 2.29
CA ILE A 128 3.75 -21.93 3.17
C ILE A 128 3.38 -21.44 4.58
N LEU A 129 2.56 -20.38 4.69
CA LEU A 129 2.05 -19.90 5.98
C LEU A 129 1.31 -20.99 6.75
N ARG A 130 0.51 -21.81 6.06
CA ARG A 130 -0.15 -22.97 6.66
C ARG A 130 0.87 -23.97 7.24
N GLN A 131 1.95 -24.25 6.52
CA GLN A 131 3.01 -25.17 6.99
C GLN A 131 3.77 -24.56 8.17
N LEU A 132 4.13 -23.28 8.11
CA LEU A 132 4.80 -22.56 9.20
C LEU A 132 3.95 -22.56 10.47
N PHE A 133 2.65 -22.30 10.33
CA PHE A 133 1.69 -22.35 11.44
C PHE A 133 1.58 -23.76 12.05
N GLN A 134 1.47 -24.79 11.22
CA GLN A 134 1.38 -26.18 11.67
C GLN A 134 2.65 -26.67 12.37
N ASN A 135 3.81 -26.15 11.97
CA ASN A 135 5.12 -26.50 12.53
C ASN A 135 5.56 -25.55 13.66
N GLU A 136 4.72 -24.59 14.04
CA GLU A 136 5.01 -23.59 15.08
C GLU A 136 6.32 -22.80 14.84
N ILE A 137 6.64 -22.51 13.58
CA ILE A 137 7.86 -21.81 13.19
C ILE A 137 7.64 -20.29 13.30
N ASP A 138 8.55 -19.60 13.98
CA ASP A 138 8.50 -18.14 14.11
C ASP A 138 8.85 -17.45 12.78
N THR A 139 7.97 -16.55 12.35
CA THR A 139 8.16 -15.75 11.13
C THR A 139 8.76 -14.37 11.40
N SER A 140 8.93 -14.00 12.69
CA SER A 140 9.45 -12.69 13.07
C SER A 140 10.80 -12.31 12.46
N PRO A 141 11.77 -13.23 12.29
CA PRO A 141 13.07 -12.87 11.70
C PRO A 141 12.99 -12.41 10.24
N LEU A 142 11.92 -12.77 9.51
CA LEU A 142 11.72 -12.36 8.12
C LEU A 142 11.09 -10.96 8.00
N HIS A 143 10.48 -10.44 9.06
CA HIS A 143 9.64 -9.23 9.02
C HIS A 143 8.70 -9.22 7.80
N PRO A 144 7.80 -10.23 7.66
CA PRO A 144 7.11 -10.50 6.40
C PRO A 144 6.22 -9.35 5.91
N PHE A 145 5.66 -8.55 6.82
CA PHE A 145 4.89 -7.36 6.44
C PHE A 145 5.77 -6.24 5.87
N HIS A 146 6.96 -6.04 6.41
CA HIS A 146 7.95 -5.09 5.88
C HIS A 146 8.41 -5.51 4.49
N LEU A 147 8.67 -6.82 4.31
CA LEU A 147 9.03 -7.39 3.01
C LEU A 147 7.89 -7.22 2.00
N ALA A 148 6.64 -7.50 2.40
CA ALA A 148 5.47 -7.29 1.54
C ALA A 148 5.30 -5.82 1.13
N ALA A 149 5.53 -4.88 2.04
CA ALA A 149 5.53 -3.46 1.70
C ALA A 149 6.67 -3.11 0.74
N SER A 150 7.88 -3.63 0.95
CA SER A 150 9.02 -3.40 0.05
C SER A 150 8.81 -3.94 -1.37
N PHE A 151 8.02 -4.98 -1.56
CA PHE A 151 7.68 -5.55 -2.87
C PHE A 151 6.21 -5.32 -3.25
N LEU A 152 5.61 -4.24 -2.74
CA LEU A 152 4.21 -3.88 -2.98
C LEU A 152 3.94 -3.65 -4.47
N ASP A 153 2.94 -4.33 -5.00
CA ASP A 153 2.56 -4.31 -6.41
C ASP A 153 1.06 -4.04 -6.55
N GLY A 154 0.71 -2.78 -6.84
CA GLY A 154 -0.66 -2.32 -7.01
C GLY A 154 -1.37 -2.82 -8.27
N SER A 155 -0.66 -3.54 -9.15
CA SER A 155 -1.23 -4.08 -10.38
C SER A 155 -1.55 -5.56 -10.33
N GLU A 156 -0.79 -6.31 -9.54
CA GLU A 156 -0.91 -7.77 -9.45
C GLU A 156 -1.60 -8.26 -8.19
N SER A 157 -1.27 -7.68 -7.04
CA SER A 157 -1.76 -8.17 -5.74
C SER A 157 -2.35 -7.08 -4.87
N CYS A 158 -2.11 -5.80 -5.17
CA CYS A 158 -2.53 -4.65 -4.38
C CYS A 158 -2.17 -4.84 -2.90
N CYS A 159 -3.15 -5.12 -2.03
CA CYS A 159 -2.95 -5.37 -0.61
C CYS A 159 -3.04 -6.84 -0.20
N ASP A 160 -3.24 -7.76 -1.14
CA ASP A 160 -3.65 -9.14 -0.86
C ASP A 160 -2.53 -9.95 -0.18
N VAL A 161 -1.26 -9.61 -0.43
CA VAL A 161 -0.13 -10.19 0.32
C VAL A 161 -0.21 -9.80 1.79
N VAL A 162 -0.42 -8.50 2.09
CA VAL A 162 -0.57 -8.00 3.47
C VAL A 162 -1.79 -8.63 4.14
N TYR A 163 -2.90 -8.78 3.39
CA TYR A 163 -4.08 -9.47 3.88
C TYR A 163 -3.82 -10.93 4.24
N ALA A 164 -3.21 -11.70 3.33
CA ALA A 164 -2.87 -13.09 3.57
C ALA A 164 -1.95 -13.22 4.79
N LEU A 165 -0.93 -12.37 4.92
CA LEU A 165 -0.07 -12.36 6.10
C LEU A 165 -0.84 -12.07 7.39
N ALA A 166 -1.75 -11.10 7.37
CA ALA A 166 -2.52 -10.70 8.55
C ALA A 166 -3.60 -11.72 8.96
N ASP A 167 -4.02 -12.60 8.06
CA ASP A 167 -4.91 -13.73 8.39
C ASP A 167 -4.18 -14.84 9.17
N TRP A 168 -2.87 -15.02 8.95
CA TRP A 168 -2.07 -16.07 9.60
C TRP A 168 -1.23 -15.56 10.77
N ILE A 169 -0.64 -14.36 10.67
CA ILE A 169 0.24 -13.79 11.69
C ILE A 169 -0.58 -12.92 12.63
N THR A 170 -1.00 -13.51 13.75
CA THR A 170 -1.89 -12.88 14.73
C THR A 170 -1.31 -12.97 16.16
N GLY A 171 -2.02 -12.41 17.14
CA GLY A 171 -1.68 -12.58 18.56
C GLY A 171 -0.35 -11.91 18.94
N ALA A 172 0.58 -12.66 19.55
CA ALA A 172 1.88 -12.12 19.96
C ALA A 172 2.85 -11.90 18.77
N GLN A 173 2.74 -12.69 17.70
CA GLN A 173 3.65 -12.61 16.56
C GLN A 173 3.55 -11.26 15.83
N VAL A 174 2.34 -10.72 15.69
CA VAL A 174 2.16 -9.41 15.02
C VAL A 174 2.93 -8.28 15.72
N TYR A 175 3.03 -8.31 17.07
CA TYR A 175 3.82 -7.33 17.82
C TYR A 175 5.31 -7.43 17.50
N ASN A 176 5.83 -8.65 17.35
CA ASN A 176 7.24 -8.89 17.02
C ASN A 176 7.56 -8.55 15.56
N THR A 177 6.57 -8.61 14.67
CA THR A 177 6.75 -8.29 13.25
C THR A 177 6.41 -6.85 12.88
N TYR A 178 5.82 -6.05 13.78
CA TYR A 178 5.34 -4.71 13.44
C TYR A 178 6.47 -3.68 13.30
N VAL A 179 7.54 -3.84 14.10
CA VAL A 179 8.75 -3.03 14.03
C VAL A 179 9.89 -3.93 13.60
N ASN A 180 10.69 -3.50 12.62
CA ASN A 180 11.83 -4.26 12.13
C ASN A 180 13.13 -3.95 12.89
N GLU A 181 14.23 -4.57 12.48
CA GLU A 181 15.56 -4.39 13.05
C GLU A 181 16.12 -2.95 12.96
N HIS A 182 15.57 -2.14 12.05
CA HIS A 182 15.91 -0.72 11.90
C HIS A 182 15.02 0.20 12.74
N GLY A 183 14.03 -0.34 13.46
CA GLY A 183 13.06 0.44 14.20
C GLY A 183 11.94 1.02 13.31
N HIS A 184 11.85 0.60 12.05
CA HIS A 184 10.78 1.01 11.13
C HIS A 184 9.52 0.20 11.39
N THR A 185 8.38 0.88 11.43
CA THR A 185 7.06 0.27 11.45
C THR A 185 6.66 -0.23 10.04
N ILE A 186 5.59 -1.03 9.95
CA ILE A 186 5.03 -1.40 8.63
C ILE A 186 4.56 -0.14 7.85
N LEU A 187 4.00 0.86 8.55
CA LEU A 187 3.60 2.14 7.95
C LEU A 187 4.80 2.91 7.40
N ASP A 188 5.94 2.87 8.09
CA ASP A 188 7.20 3.46 7.62
C ASP A 188 7.64 2.80 6.31
N ASN A 189 7.54 1.47 6.20
CA ASN A 189 7.87 0.79 4.95
C ASN A 189 6.91 1.13 3.80
N LEU A 190 5.65 1.46 4.07
CA LEU A 190 4.74 2.00 3.04
C LEU A 190 5.20 3.40 2.57
N MET A 191 5.65 4.26 3.49
CA MET A 191 6.23 5.56 3.14
C MET A 191 7.51 5.41 2.33
N ILE A 192 8.41 4.51 2.73
CA ILE A 192 9.61 4.15 1.96
C ILE A 192 9.22 3.70 0.55
N SER A 193 8.15 2.92 0.41
CA SER A 193 7.67 2.43 -0.90
C SER A 193 7.18 3.56 -1.81
N ILE A 194 6.54 4.59 -1.24
CA ILE A 194 6.19 5.83 -1.95
C ILE A 194 7.46 6.55 -2.42
N ILE A 195 8.40 6.81 -1.51
CA ILE A 195 9.66 7.51 -1.81
C ILE A 195 10.44 6.79 -2.89
N LYS A 196 10.64 5.49 -2.72
CA LYS A 196 11.34 4.61 -3.65
C LYS A 196 10.76 4.69 -5.06
N SER A 197 9.43 4.67 -5.18
CA SER A 197 8.76 4.55 -6.49
C SER A 197 8.56 5.89 -7.20
N HIS A 198 8.45 6.99 -6.45
CA HIS A 198 7.99 8.27 -6.99
C HIS A 198 8.99 9.42 -6.84
N THR A 199 10.18 9.18 -6.27
CA THR A 199 11.22 10.21 -6.11
C THR A 199 12.58 9.76 -6.65
N SER A 200 13.55 10.68 -6.69
CA SER A 200 14.98 10.37 -6.85
C SER A 200 15.72 10.27 -5.51
N ALA A 201 14.99 10.23 -4.39
CA ALA A 201 15.59 10.20 -3.07
C ALA A 201 16.40 8.92 -2.87
N LYS A 202 17.46 9.01 -2.06
CA LYS A 202 18.31 7.87 -1.70
C LYS A 202 17.92 7.30 -0.34
N PRO A 203 18.20 6.03 -0.02
CA PRO A 203 17.88 5.43 1.28
C PRO A 203 18.33 6.27 2.50
N VAL A 204 19.50 6.88 2.45
CA VAL A 204 20.02 7.72 3.53
C VAL A 204 19.13 8.91 3.93
N VAL A 205 18.25 9.37 3.04
CA VAL A 205 17.39 10.53 3.35
C VAL A 205 16.24 10.19 4.30
N VAL A 206 15.87 8.90 4.39
CA VAL A 206 14.78 8.43 5.27
C VAL A 206 15.31 7.85 6.58
N ASP A 207 16.54 7.30 6.56
CA ASP A 207 17.24 6.78 7.74
C ASP A 207 18.77 6.89 7.54
N ASP A 208 19.46 7.51 8.49
CA ASP A 208 20.93 7.65 8.47
C ASP A 208 21.64 6.28 8.52
N ASN A 209 21.00 5.24 9.07
CA ASN A 209 21.52 3.87 9.06
C ASN A 209 21.68 3.33 7.63
N PHE A 210 21.02 3.94 6.64
CA PHE A 210 21.10 3.57 5.23
C PHE A 210 22.15 4.34 4.43
N LYS A 211 23.10 5.03 5.09
CA LYS A 211 24.19 5.76 4.41
C LYS A 211 25.01 4.92 3.42
N ASP A 212 25.20 3.63 3.71
CA ASP A 212 25.97 2.69 2.90
C ASP A 212 25.07 1.84 1.98
N VAL A 213 23.75 2.05 2.03
CA VAL A 213 22.77 1.32 1.22
C VAL A 213 22.58 2.04 -0.11
N ALA A 214 23.00 1.41 -1.19
CA ALA A 214 23.03 2.04 -2.51
C ALA A 214 21.62 2.25 -3.13
N ARG A 215 20.67 1.37 -2.82
CA ARG A 215 19.30 1.38 -3.36
C ARG A 215 18.29 0.88 -2.33
N PHE A 216 17.03 1.28 -2.47
CA PHE A 216 15.97 0.71 -1.65
C PHE A 216 15.72 -0.76 -1.99
N VAL A 217 15.29 -1.53 -1.00
CA VAL A 217 14.84 -2.91 -1.19
C VAL A 217 13.56 -2.92 -2.05
N GLY A 218 13.52 -3.82 -3.02
CA GLY A 218 12.41 -3.98 -3.96
C GLY A 218 12.25 -2.85 -4.98
N GLU A 219 13.28 -2.02 -5.22
CA GLU A 219 13.22 -0.96 -6.25
C GLU A 219 12.96 -1.51 -7.66
N GLU A 220 13.29 -2.77 -7.88
CA GLU A 220 12.99 -3.55 -9.09
C GLU A 220 11.51 -3.80 -9.34
N VAL A 221 10.61 -3.57 -8.36
CA VAL A 221 9.15 -3.69 -8.51
C VAL A 221 8.51 -2.30 -8.49
N ASP A 222 7.86 -1.91 -9.59
CA ASP A 222 7.06 -0.70 -9.66
C ASP A 222 5.70 -0.94 -9.01
N ILE A 223 5.39 -0.16 -7.97
CA ILE A 223 4.10 -0.22 -7.29
C ILE A 223 2.90 0.03 -8.22
N CYS A 224 3.07 0.76 -9.34
CA CYS A 224 2.01 0.98 -10.34
C CYS A 224 2.00 -0.09 -11.45
N GLY A 225 2.83 -1.14 -11.35
CA GLY A 225 2.82 -2.29 -12.25
C GLY A 225 3.43 -2.09 -13.62
N ARG A 226 4.31 -1.10 -13.79
CA ARG A 226 4.91 -0.82 -15.11
C ARG A 226 6.14 -1.67 -15.40
N TRP A 227 6.76 -2.22 -14.36
CA TRP A 227 7.85 -3.18 -14.45
C TRP A 227 7.99 -3.96 -13.14
N ASP A 228 8.70 -5.08 -13.24
CA ASP A 228 9.19 -5.89 -12.14
C ASP A 228 10.57 -6.49 -12.47
N ALA A 229 11.11 -7.35 -11.60
CA ALA A 229 12.42 -7.97 -11.78
C ALA A 229 12.55 -8.78 -13.09
N ASP A 230 11.44 -9.30 -13.62
CA ASP A 230 11.41 -10.13 -14.82
C ASP A 230 11.23 -9.33 -16.10
N SER A 231 10.81 -8.06 -15.98
CA SER A 231 10.64 -7.16 -17.10
C SER A 231 11.94 -6.99 -17.91
N PRO A 232 11.90 -7.09 -19.26
CA PRO A 232 13.10 -6.99 -20.11
C PRO A 232 13.91 -5.71 -19.89
N CYS A 233 13.24 -4.59 -19.59
CA CYS A 233 13.89 -3.32 -19.32
C CYS A 233 14.75 -3.36 -18.05
N ILE A 234 14.29 -4.05 -17.00
CA ILE A 234 15.01 -4.18 -15.71
C ILE A 234 16.21 -5.11 -15.87
N ARG A 235 16.02 -6.26 -16.53
CA ARG A 235 17.12 -7.18 -16.85
C ARG A 235 18.22 -6.50 -17.66
N GLN A 236 17.84 -5.73 -18.68
CA GLN A 236 18.79 -4.92 -19.47
C GLN A 236 19.48 -3.86 -18.61
N LEU A 237 18.75 -3.14 -17.76
CA LEU A 237 19.32 -2.12 -16.88
C LEU A 237 20.44 -2.70 -16.00
N TYR A 238 20.18 -3.84 -15.36
CA TYR A 238 21.17 -4.53 -14.54
C TYR A 238 22.34 -5.11 -15.35
N ALA A 239 22.08 -5.64 -16.55
CA ALA A 239 23.13 -6.13 -17.43
C ALA A 239 24.13 -5.02 -17.85
N HIS A 240 23.69 -3.76 -17.89
CA HIS A 240 24.56 -2.60 -18.14
C HIS A 240 25.27 -2.07 -16.88
N GLY A 241 25.12 -2.74 -15.73
CA GLY A 241 25.75 -2.35 -14.46
C GLY A 241 25.03 -1.23 -13.70
N HIS A 242 23.82 -0.84 -14.11
CA HIS A 242 23.03 0.14 -13.38
C HIS A 242 22.28 -0.52 -12.22
N ILE A 243 22.66 -0.20 -11.00
CA ILE A 243 22.08 -0.83 -9.80
C ILE A 243 20.74 -0.22 -9.33
N SER A 244 20.34 0.95 -9.82
CA SER A 244 19.14 1.67 -9.38
C SER A 244 18.26 2.05 -10.56
N ILE A 245 16.96 2.19 -10.29
CA ILE A 245 15.99 2.55 -11.32
C ILE A 245 16.16 4.02 -11.72
N PRO A 246 16.28 4.32 -13.02
CA PRO A 246 16.40 5.68 -13.50
C PRO A 246 15.22 6.54 -13.04
N SER A 247 15.56 7.76 -12.62
CA SER A 247 14.59 8.76 -12.21
C SER A 247 13.57 9.06 -13.32
N SER A 248 13.99 8.99 -14.58
CA SER A 248 13.15 9.19 -15.77
C SER A 248 12.11 8.10 -16.01
N TRP A 249 12.18 6.96 -15.32
CA TRP A 249 11.16 5.91 -15.42
C TRP A 249 10.04 6.10 -14.41
N LYS A 250 10.25 6.93 -13.39
CA LYS A 250 9.29 7.15 -12.31
C LYS A 250 8.32 8.27 -12.72
N HIS A 251 7.08 8.19 -12.27
CA HIS A 251 6.09 9.28 -12.40
C HIS A 251 5.58 9.68 -11.01
N LYS A 252 4.67 10.66 -10.93
CA LYS A 252 4.09 11.12 -9.66
C LYS A 252 3.42 9.99 -8.86
N PHE A 253 3.11 10.24 -7.59
CA PHE A 253 2.36 9.28 -6.78
C PHE A 253 0.95 9.04 -7.38
N CYS A 254 0.78 7.88 -8.03
CA CYS A 254 -0.31 7.57 -8.98
C CYS A 254 -1.51 6.90 -8.28
N ASN A 255 -2.70 6.92 -8.90
CA ASN A 255 -3.91 6.29 -8.33
C ASN A 255 -3.72 4.77 -8.03
N THR A 256 -2.94 4.04 -8.83
CA THR A 256 -2.61 2.64 -8.53
C THR A 256 -1.80 2.50 -7.24
N SER A 257 -0.74 3.30 -7.06
CA SER A 257 0.03 3.32 -5.81
C SER A 257 -0.81 3.74 -4.61
N ILE A 258 -1.64 4.78 -4.79
CA ILE A 258 -2.50 5.32 -3.74
C ILE A 258 -3.45 4.22 -3.27
N GLN A 259 -4.10 3.52 -4.20
CA GLN A 259 -4.96 2.39 -3.90
C GLN A 259 -4.20 1.31 -3.10
N ALA A 260 -3.03 0.90 -3.58
CA ALA A 260 -2.24 -0.14 -2.91
C ALA A 260 -1.86 0.24 -1.47
N VAL A 261 -1.37 1.45 -1.26
CA VAL A 261 -0.98 1.96 0.07
C VAL A 261 -2.19 2.09 0.98
N CYS A 262 -3.27 2.75 0.52
CA CYS A 262 -4.48 2.93 1.32
C CYS A 262 -5.14 1.58 1.67
N HIS A 263 -5.18 0.63 0.75
CA HIS A 263 -5.71 -0.69 1.01
C HIS A 263 -4.85 -1.47 2.01
N CYS A 264 -3.51 -1.36 1.94
CA CYS A 264 -2.63 -1.94 2.96
C CYS A 264 -2.90 -1.36 4.36
N ILE A 265 -3.06 -0.04 4.47
CA ILE A 265 -3.45 0.63 5.73
C ILE A 265 -4.79 0.06 6.21
N GLU A 266 -5.80 0.01 5.35
CA GLU A 266 -7.12 -0.54 5.67
C GLU A 266 -7.05 -1.99 6.19
N ARG A 267 -6.29 -2.87 5.52
CA ARG A 267 -6.11 -4.27 5.92
C ARG A 267 -5.40 -4.39 7.26
N MET A 268 -4.34 -3.62 7.49
CA MET A 268 -3.63 -3.58 8.77
C MET A 268 -4.59 -3.19 9.90
N PHE A 269 -5.36 -2.11 9.73
CA PHE A 269 -6.32 -1.68 10.73
C PHE A 269 -7.45 -2.70 10.96
N ASN A 270 -7.83 -3.48 9.95
CA ASN A 270 -8.86 -4.49 10.14
C ASN A 270 -8.37 -5.73 10.90
N ARG A 271 -7.08 -6.09 10.75
CA ARG A 271 -6.54 -7.37 11.25
C ARG A 271 -5.58 -7.24 12.43
N MET A 272 -4.96 -6.09 12.63
CA MET A 272 -3.94 -5.89 13.67
C MET A 272 -4.48 -5.17 14.92
N PRO A 273 -3.84 -5.35 16.09
CA PRO A 273 -4.21 -4.62 17.31
C PRO A 273 -4.13 -3.10 17.11
N ILE A 274 -5.23 -2.39 17.35
CA ILE A 274 -5.32 -0.96 17.04
C ILE A 274 -4.32 -0.09 17.81
N ARG A 275 -4.08 -0.39 19.09
CA ARG A 275 -3.10 0.34 19.91
C ARG A 275 -1.68 0.19 19.39
N LEU A 276 -1.34 -0.98 18.82
CA LEU A 276 -0.03 -1.19 18.18
C LEU A 276 0.16 -0.23 17.00
N LEU A 277 -0.88 -0.02 16.19
CA LEU A 277 -0.83 0.88 15.04
C LEU A 277 -0.80 2.36 15.44
N LEU A 278 -1.61 2.75 16.42
CA LEU A 278 -1.80 4.16 16.79
C LEU A 278 -0.72 4.69 17.75
N ASP A 279 -0.24 3.86 18.67
CA ASP A 279 0.63 4.32 19.77
C ASP A 279 2.12 4.21 19.42
N THR A 280 2.47 3.49 18.34
CA THR A 280 3.87 3.30 17.94
C THR A 280 4.36 4.48 17.09
N PRO A 281 5.41 5.21 17.52
CA PRO A 281 6.00 6.29 16.73
C PRO A 281 6.69 5.75 15.48
N SER A 282 6.94 6.63 14.51
CA SER A 282 7.70 6.31 13.32
C SER A 282 9.19 6.12 13.64
N GLY A 283 9.83 5.17 12.97
CA GLY A 283 11.28 5.02 12.95
C GLY A 283 11.97 5.94 11.93
N LEU A 284 11.23 6.46 10.95
CA LEU A 284 11.79 7.30 9.89
C LEU A 284 12.20 8.67 10.40
N TYR A 285 13.20 9.25 9.74
CA TYR A 285 13.70 10.61 10.00
C TYR A 285 14.08 10.84 11.47
N THR A 286 14.45 9.77 12.17
CA THR A 286 14.86 9.84 13.57
C THR A 286 16.12 10.69 13.69
N ARG A 287 16.10 11.67 14.60
CA ARG A 287 17.26 12.51 14.93
C ARG A 287 17.55 12.45 16.43
N GLN A 288 18.77 12.79 16.80
CA GLN A 288 19.18 12.90 18.20
C GLN A 288 19.60 14.35 18.47
N CYS A 289 19.00 14.99 19.46
CA CYS A 289 19.44 16.31 19.91
C CYS A 289 20.73 16.17 20.73
N PHE A 290 21.80 16.86 20.31
CA PHE A 290 23.10 16.83 20.97
C PHE A 290 23.39 18.10 21.80
N GLY A 291 22.35 18.91 22.08
CA GLY A 291 22.45 19.99 23.06
C GLY A 291 22.93 19.45 24.40
N SER A 292 23.84 20.20 25.06
CA SER A 292 24.58 19.76 26.27
C SER A 292 23.70 19.14 27.37
N ASP A 293 22.45 19.60 27.48
CA ASP A 293 21.51 19.19 28.53
C ASP A 293 20.24 18.52 27.99
N CYS A 294 20.12 18.31 26.68
CA CYS A 294 18.89 17.78 26.07
C CYS A 294 18.95 16.26 25.84
N GLY A 295 19.81 15.80 24.93
CA GLY A 295 19.96 14.37 24.64
C GLY A 295 18.68 13.67 24.16
N LYS A 296 17.66 14.41 23.69
CA LYS A 296 16.35 13.86 23.34
C LYS A 296 16.39 13.16 21.98
N LYS A 297 15.74 12.00 21.89
CA LYS A 297 15.47 11.31 20.62
C LYS A 297 14.26 11.98 19.97
N LEU A 298 14.47 12.63 18.84
CA LEU A 298 13.44 13.32 18.07
C LEU A 298 12.81 12.29 17.13
N GLN A 299 11.60 11.85 17.47
CA GLN A 299 10.84 10.86 16.70
C GLN A 299 9.52 11.45 16.24
N LEU A 300 9.19 11.18 14.98
CA LEU A 300 7.97 11.61 14.34
C LEU A 300 6.81 10.67 14.68
N SER A 301 5.59 11.20 14.73
CA SER A 301 4.40 10.33 14.62
C SER A 301 4.16 9.96 13.14
N PRO A 302 3.36 8.93 12.83
CA PRO A 302 3.10 8.54 11.44
C PRO A 302 2.55 9.66 10.55
N LEU A 303 1.74 10.59 11.08
CA LEU A 303 1.27 11.74 10.30
C LEU A 303 2.41 12.74 9.97
N HIS A 304 3.36 12.95 10.88
CA HIS A 304 4.54 13.77 10.61
C HIS A 304 5.45 13.12 9.56
N SER A 305 5.68 11.80 9.66
CA SER A 305 6.47 11.07 8.66
C SER A 305 5.82 11.09 7.28
N LEU A 306 4.48 11.12 7.21
CA LEU A 306 3.76 11.32 5.96
C LEU A 306 3.98 12.74 5.39
N VAL A 307 4.03 13.77 6.23
CA VAL A 307 4.38 15.14 5.81
C VAL A 307 5.81 15.21 5.27
N MET A 308 6.76 14.51 5.91
CA MET A 308 8.12 14.39 5.38
C MET A 308 8.17 13.61 4.06
N THR A 309 7.33 12.58 3.91
CA THR A 309 7.17 11.87 2.63
C THR A 309 6.67 12.83 1.54
N ALA A 310 5.70 13.69 1.88
CA ALA A 310 5.22 14.75 1.00
C ALA A 310 6.32 15.73 0.60
N TYR A 311 7.19 16.12 1.55
CA TYR A 311 8.31 17.02 1.29
C TYR A 311 9.27 16.44 0.25
N HIS A 312 9.57 15.15 0.34
CA HIS A 312 10.44 14.49 -0.65
C HIS A 312 9.76 14.33 -2.02
N LEU A 313 8.45 14.10 -2.08
CA LEU A 313 7.72 14.16 -3.35
C LEU A 313 7.76 15.59 -3.94
N ALA A 314 7.61 16.61 -3.11
CA ALA A 314 7.64 18.01 -3.56
C ALA A 314 9.01 18.46 -4.07
N THR A 315 10.10 17.96 -3.47
CA THR A 315 11.47 18.39 -3.77
C THR A 315 12.22 17.48 -4.75
N GLN A 316 11.92 16.19 -4.72
CA GLN A 316 12.66 15.14 -5.43
C GLN A 316 11.73 14.23 -6.24
N GLY A 317 10.44 14.57 -6.33
CA GLY A 317 9.45 13.82 -7.08
C GLY A 317 9.56 14.00 -8.59
N ARG A 318 8.43 13.81 -9.26
CA ARG A 318 8.32 13.83 -10.72
C ARG A 318 7.43 14.95 -11.19
N ASP A 319 7.54 15.23 -12.49
CA ASP A 319 6.68 16.20 -13.15
C ASP A 319 5.20 15.85 -12.92
N ASP A 320 4.37 16.88 -12.88
CA ASP A 320 2.94 16.82 -12.59
C ASP A 320 2.53 16.35 -11.17
N GLU A 321 3.47 16.14 -10.25
CA GLU A 321 3.13 15.90 -8.85
C GLU A 321 2.26 17.03 -8.28
N ASP A 322 1.16 16.65 -7.62
CA ASP A 322 0.15 17.56 -7.06
C ASP A 322 -0.23 17.19 -5.62
N LEU A 323 0.44 16.19 -5.04
CA LEU A 323 0.25 15.70 -3.68
C LEU A 323 -1.15 15.14 -3.39
N PHE A 324 -1.97 14.87 -4.40
CA PHE A 324 -3.26 14.20 -4.22
C PHE A 324 -3.10 12.86 -3.49
N GLY A 325 -2.07 12.08 -3.83
CA GLY A 325 -1.83 10.80 -3.17
C GLY A 325 -1.47 10.92 -1.69
N ILE A 326 -0.71 11.96 -1.32
CA ILE A 326 -0.40 12.22 0.09
C ILE A 326 -1.66 12.65 0.83
N LEU A 327 -2.49 13.51 0.24
CA LEU A 327 -3.79 13.86 0.79
C LEU A 327 -4.60 12.59 1.05
N ALA A 328 -4.66 11.66 0.09
CA ALA A 328 -5.37 10.40 0.22
C ALA A 328 -4.86 9.53 1.39
N CYS A 329 -3.54 9.38 1.52
CA CYS A 329 -2.93 8.69 2.66
C CYS A 329 -3.26 9.37 4.00
N ALA A 330 -3.22 10.71 4.06
CA ALA A 330 -3.48 11.46 5.28
C ALA A 330 -4.92 11.27 5.76
N VAL A 331 -5.91 11.44 4.87
CA VAL A 331 -7.32 11.23 5.22
C VAL A 331 -7.61 9.77 5.53
N CYS A 332 -6.93 8.81 4.89
CA CYS A 332 -7.03 7.39 5.20
C CYS A 332 -6.53 7.09 6.64
N LEU A 333 -5.33 7.55 7.00
CA LEU A 333 -4.78 7.38 8.35
C LEU A 333 -5.70 8.03 9.40
N ILE A 334 -6.13 9.27 9.18
CA ILE A 334 -7.02 9.97 10.11
C ILE A 334 -8.35 9.23 10.21
N PHE A 335 -8.89 8.68 9.11
CA PHE A 335 -10.13 7.90 9.09
C PHE A 335 -10.02 6.64 9.96
N HIS A 336 -8.84 6.03 9.98
CA HIS A 336 -8.53 4.88 10.82
C HIS A 336 -8.19 5.19 12.28
N GLY A 337 -8.19 6.47 12.67
CA GLY A 337 -8.12 6.90 14.07
C GLY A 337 -6.80 7.56 14.45
N PHE A 338 -5.90 7.84 13.50
CA PHE A 338 -4.74 8.68 13.79
C PHE A 338 -5.20 10.08 14.22
N ASP A 339 -4.67 10.54 15.34
CA ASP A 339 -5.01 11.83 15.92
C ASP A 339 -4.15 12.94 15.27
N PRO A 340 -4.76 13.86 14.51
CA PRO A 340 -4.04 14.98 13.87
C PRO A 340 -3.49 16.00 14.87
N SER A 341 -3.94 16.00 16.12
CA SER A 341 -3.48 16.91 17.18
C SER A 341 -2.25 16.42 17.95
N VAL A 342 -1.79 15.19 17.66
CA VAL A 342 -0.55 14.65 18.25
C VAL A 342 0.63 15.53 17.87
N ARG A 343 1.39 15.94 18.87
CA ARG A 343 2.61 16.74 18.72
C ARG A 343 3.86 15.85 18.81
N ALA A 344 4.91 16.20 18.08
CA ALA A 344 6.22 15.56 18.13
C ALA A 344 7.33 16.61 18.27
N ASP A 345 8.40 16.28 19.01
CA ASP A 345 9.58 17.13 19.09
C ASP A 345 10.35 17.11 17.78
N ILE A 346 10.40 18.25 17.12
CA ILE A 346 10.90 18.39 15.77
C ILE A 346 11.88 19.55 15.68
N SER A 347 13.05 19.27 15.11
CA SER A 347 13.94 20.30 14.57
C SER A 347 13.82 20.28 13.05
N VAL A 348 13.19 21.30 12.47
CA VAL A 348 13.00 21.39 11.01
C VAL A 348 14.36 21.49 10.30
N ALA A 349 15.32 22.21 10.90
CA ALA A 349 16.68 22.30 10.36
C ALA A 349 17.35 20.91 10.30
N ALA A 350 17.21 20.10 11.35
CA ALA A 350 17.78 18.75 11.40
C ALA A 350 17.09 17.75 10.47
N LEU A 351 15.78 17.89 10.25
CA LEU A 351 15.03 17.02 9.32
C LEU A 351 15.44 17.26 7.87
N LEU A 352 15.83 18.49 7.54
CA LEU A 352 16.11 18.91 6.17
C LEU A 352 17.60 18.97 5.84
N SER A 353 18.45 18.94 6.86
CA SER A 353 19.90 18.77 6.71
C SER A 353 20.29 17.29 6.68
N LEU A 354 21.37 17.01 5.95
CA LEU A 354 22.08 15.73 6.01
C LEU A 354 23.09 15.70 7.16
N ASP A 355 23.33 16.83 7.83
CA ASP A 355 24.24 16.90 8.97
C ASP A 355 23.57 16.28 10.19
N SER A 356 24.23 15.29 10.80
CA SER A 356 23.73 14.61 12.00
C SER A 356 23.83 15.47 13.27
N PHE A 357 24.44 16.64 13.21
CA PHE A 357 24.59 17.53 14.36
C PHE A 357 23.35 18.41 14.51
N VAL A 358 22.56 18.11 15.54
CA VAL A 358 21.32 18.82 15.86
C VAL A 358 21.54 19.69 17.09
N GLU A 359 21.46 21.01 16.90
CA GLU A 359 21.39 21.97 18.01
C GLU A 359 20.06 21.82 18.75
N CYS A 360 19.96 22.38 19.96
CA CYS A 360 18.74 22.29 20.76
C CYS A 360 17.69 23.33 20.32
N ASP A 361 17.26 23.25 19.05
CA ASP A 361 16.26 24.13 18.43
C ASP A 361 14.91 23.43 18.18
N HIS A 362 14.76 22.18 18.62
CA HIS A 362 13.53 21.44 18.42
C HIS A 362 12.35 22.02 19.20
N VAL A 363 11.18 21.97 18.57
CA VAL A 363 9.90 22.43 19.11
C VAL A 363 8.86 21.33 18.95
N GLU A 364 7.87 21.29 19.83
CA GLU A 364 6.73 20.38 19.67
C GLU A 364 5.81 20.92 18.59
N LEU A 365 5.63 20.19 17.49
CA LEU A 365 4.74 20.58 16.38
C LEU A 365 3.72 19.47 16.12
N THR A 366 2.53 19.82 15.65
CA THR A 366 1.61 18.89 14.97
C THR A 366 2.04 18.67 13.52
N ALA A 367 1.42 17.70 12.85
CA ALA A 367 1.70 17.46 11.43
C ALA A 367 1.32 18.67 10.56
N ALA A 368 0.26 19.40 10.93
CA ALA A 368 -0.14 20.63 10.25
C ALA A 368 0.89 21.74 10.45
N GLU A 369 1.33 21.96 11.70
CA GLU A 369 2.33 22.98 12.05
C GLU A 369 3.70 22.68 11.38
N LEU A 370 4.14 21.42 11.34
CA LEU A 370 5.33 21.02 10.57
C LEU A 370 5.20 21.39 9.09
N ALA A 371 4.02 21.14 8.48
CA ALA A 371 3.79 21.50 7.09
C ALA A 371 3.83 23.03 6.86
N GLU A 372 3.40 23.82 7.85
CA GLU A 372 3.50 25.29 7.80
C GLU A 372 4.93 25.81 7.93
N GLU A 373 5.72 25.25 8.84
CA GLU A 373 7.14 25.59 8.98
C GLU A 373 7.90 25.35 7.67
N ILE A 374 7.60 24.24 6.97
CA ILE A 374 8.17 23.95 5.65
C ILE A 374 7.71 24.99 4.60
N MET A 375 6.45 25.44 4.62
CA MET A 375 5.97 26.49 3.71
C MET A 375 6.68 27.82 3.91
N ALA A 376 7.09 28.14 5.15
CA ALA A 376 7.80 29.37 5.47
C ALA A 376 9.24 29.37 4.92
N MET A 377 9.76 28.21 4.48
CA MET A 377 11.11 28.10 3.97
C MET A 377 11.28 28.65 2.55
N PRO A 378 12.47 29.17 2.20
CA PRO A 378 12.77 29.62 0.84
C PRO A 378 12.57 28.54 -0.24
N ALA A 379 12.82 27.27 0.10
CA ALA A 379 12.66 26.13 -0.81
C ALA A 379 11.23 25.98 -1.33
N PHE A 380 10.22 26.32 -0.51
CA PHE A 380 8.82 26.31 -0.92
C PHE A 380 8.58 27.23 -2.13
N GLY A 381 9.28 28.37 -2.19
CA GLY A 381 9.22 29.31 -3.31
C GLY A 381 9.62 28.71 -4.66
N LEU A 382 10.45 27.66 -4.65
CA LEU A 382 10.98 27.00 -5.85
C LEU A 382 10.05 25.92 -6.41
N TRP A 383 9.07 25.45 -5.65
CA TRP A 383 8.17 24.39 -6.09
C TRP A 383 7.22 24.83 -7.20
N ASP A 384 6.81 23.86 -8.03
CA ASP A 384 5.78 24.08 -9.03
C ASP A 384 4.43 24.48 -8.41
N ILE A 385 3.60 25.17 -9.19
CA ILE A 385 2.29 25.64 -8.75
C ILE A 385 1.35 24.50 -8.34
N LYS A 386 1.42 23.32 -9.00
CA LYS A 386 0.61 22.15 -8.63
C LYS A 386 1.02 21.63 -7.26
N ILE A 387 2.32 21.48 -7.01
CA ILE A 387 2.88 21.06 -5.72
C ILE A 387 2.49 22.06 -4.62
N LYS A 388 2.67 23.36 -4.85
CA LYS A 388 2.26 24.40 -3.89
C LYS A 388 0.77 24.33 -3.57
N THR A 389 -0.06 24.08 -4.58
CA THR A 389 -1.51 23.91 -4.41
C THR A 389 -1.82 22.68 -3.58
N GLY A 390 -1.20 21.55 -3.91
CA GLY A 390 -1.28 20.31 -3.15
C GLY A 390 -0.89 20.47 -1.69
N TRP A 391 0.22 21.16 -1.44
CA TRP A 391 0.74 21.40 -0.10
C TRP A 391 -0.21 22.26 0.74
N VAL A 392 -0.72 23.35 0.18
CA VAL A 392 -1.71 24.21 0.85
C VAL A 392 -2.99 23.44 1.17
N VAL A 393 -3.45 22.58 0.26
CA VAL A 393 -4.61 21.71 0.52
C VAL A 393 -4.31 20.72 1.64
N LEU A 394 -3.18 20.02 1.59
CA LEU A 394 -2.77 19.08 2.63
C LEU A 394 -2.73 19.74 4.01
N THR A 395 -2.03 20.87 4.13
CA THR A 395 -1.96 21.63 5.39
C THR A 395 -3.33 22.08 5.87
N GLY A 396 -4.17 22.63 4.98
CA GLY A 396 -5.51 23.08 5.34
C GLY A 396 -6.42 21.94 5.80
N ILE A 397 -6.35 20.78 5.16
CA ILE A 397 -7.11 19.59 5.58
C ILE A 397 -6.61 19.04 6.93
N LEU A 398 -5.29 19.00 7.17
CA LEU A 398 -4.74 18.61 8.46
C LEU A 398 -5.26 19.53 9.59
N HIS A 399 -5.24 20.84 9.39
CA HIS A 399 -5.83 21.82 10.33
C HIS A 399 -7.32 21.63 10.55
N HIS A 400 -8.09 21.39 9.48
CA HIS A 400 -9.52 21.12 9.61
C HIS A 400 -9.78 19.85 10.43
N CYS A 401 -8.99 18.79 10.22
CA CYS A 401 -9.07 17.56 11.01
C CYS A 401 -8.66 17.80 12.48
N GLU A 402 -7.60 18.57 12.74
CA GLU A 402 -7.16 18.96 14.08
C GLU A 402 -8.24 19.75 14.83
N ALA A 403 -8.79 20.80 14.20
CA ALA A 403 -9.86 21.60 14.78
C ALA A 403 -11.13 20.77 15.08
N ALA A 404 -11.46 19.82 14.19
CA ALA A 404 -12.55 18.88 14.41
C ALA A 404 -12.30 17.97 15.62
N HIS A 405 -11.05 17.52 15.81
CA HIS A 405 -10.65 16.71 16.95
C HIS A 405 -10.71 17.49 18.27
N VAL A 406 -10.12 18.68 18.33
CA VAL A 406 -10.10 19.52 19.54
C VAL A 406 -11.51 19.89 19.99
N LYS A 407 -12.38 20.31 19.05
CA LYS A 407 -13.77 20.66 19.34
C LYS A 407 -14.56 19.49 19.97
N ARG A 408 -14.17 18.25 19.69
CA ARG A 408 -14.78 17.06 20.29
C ARG A 408 -14.33 16.87 21.74
N LEU A 409 -13.05 17.02 22.03
CA LEU A 409 -12.52 16.91 23.39
C LEU A 409 -13.20 17.93 24.33
N ASP A 410 -13.44 19.14 23.83
CA ASP A 410 -14.16 20.20 24.55
C ASP A 410 -15.62 19.83 24.89
N LYS A 411 -16.28 18.98 24.08
CA LYS A 411 -17.63 18.49 24.36
C LYS A 411 -17.67 17.41 25.44
N GLY A 412 -16.54 17.05 26.05
CA GLY A 412 -16.48 16.08 27.16
C GLY A 412 -16.80 14.64 26.74
N VAL A 413 -16.67 14.32 25.45
CA VAL A 413 -16.85 12.97 24.92
C VAL A 413 -15.60 12.14 25.21
N TYR A 414 -15.44 11.71 26.46
CA TYR A 414 -14.39 10.79 26.85
C TYR A 414 -14.64 9.40 26.24
N ILE A 415 -13.66 8.88 25.51
CA ILE A 415 -13.61 7.46 25.16
C ILE A 415 -13.35 6.73 26.47
N SER A 416 -14.33 6.01 26.99
CA SER A 416 -14.13 5.16 28.17
C SER A 416 -13.10 4.09 27.85
N GLU A 417 -11.96 4.13 28.55
CA GLU A 417 -10.98 3.05 28.58
C GLU A 417 -11.55 1.86 29.37
N SER A 418 -12.43 1.08 28.74
CA SER A 418 -12.82 -0.22 29.28
C SER A 418 -11.80 -1.27 28.83
N SER A 419 -10.84 -1.54 29.73
CA SER A 419 -10.05 -2.76 29.70
C SER A 419 -10.97 -3.98 29.88
N GLY A 420 -11.16 -4.73 28.80
CA GLY A 420 -11.85 -6.03 28.80
C GLY A 420 -13.27 -5.99 28.24
N ASP A 421 -13.44 -6.61 27.07
CA ASP A 421 -14.65 -7.22 26.46
C ASP A 421 -16.03 -6.53 26.57
N SER A 422 -16.07 -5.28 27.01
CA SER A 422 -17.30 -4.52 27.23
C SER A 422 -17.35 -3.33 26.28
N ASP A 423 -18.39 -3.34 25.46
CA ASP A 423 -18.78 -2.37 24.43
C ASP A 423 -18.62 -0.90 24.90
N PRO A 424 -17.81 -0.05 24.23
CA PRO A 424 -17.77 1.36 24.56
C PRO A 424 -19.03 2.04 24.01
N VAL A 425 -19.92 2.41 24.93
CA VAL A 425 -20.99 3.43 24.86
C VAL A 425 -21.69 3.62 23.50
N LEU A 426 -22.87 3.02 23.36
CA LEU A 426 -23.87 3.34 22.33
C LEU A 426 -24.32 4.81 22.46
N PHE A 427 -23.82 5.70 21.60
CA PHE A 427 -24.45 7.00 21.40
C PHE A 427 -25.79 6.83 20.69
N ALA A 428 -26.77 7.68 21.04
CA ALA A 428 -28.02 7.79 20.30
C ALA A 428 -27.70 8.01 18.82
N GLY A 429 -28.08 7.04 17.99
CA GLY A 429 -27.78 7.06 16.57
C GLY A 429 -28.33 8.33 15.90
N PRO A 430 -27.71 8.77 14.79
CA PRO A 430 -28.30 9.80 13.95
C PRO A 430 -29.75 9.45 13.60
N ASP A 431 -30.59 10.48 13.43
CA ASP A 431 -31.98 10.34 12.97
C ASP A 431 -32.03 9.40 11.75
N GLU A 432 -33.04 8.52 11.64
CA GLU A 432 -33.02 7.41 10.67
C GLU A 432 -32.77 7.86 9.22
N ASP A 433 -33.20 9.08 8.87
CA ASP A 433 -33.04 9.72 7.56
C ASP A 433 -31.60 10.19 7.25
N THR A 434 -30.68 10.19 8.22
CA THR A 434 -29.28 10.66 8.05
C THR A 434 -28.23 9.54 8.17
N ARG A 435 -28.68 8.29 8.27
CA ARG A 435 -27.80 7.12 8.46
C ARG A 435 -26.97 6.78 7.21
N PHE A 436 -27.49 7.07 6.04
CA PHE A 436 -26.87 6.75 4.76
C PHE A 436 -26.89 7.97 3.83
N MET A 437 -25.87 8.06 2.98
CA MET A 437 -25.64 9.12 1.99
C MET A 437 -25.37 8.49 0.62
N GLY A 438 -25.35 9.28 -0.45
CA GLY A 438 -25.12 8.82 -1.83
C GLY A 438 -26.40 8.67 -2.65
N TYR A 439 -26.25 8.38 -3.96
CA TYR A 439 -27.37 8.40 -4.91
C TYR A 439 -28.12 7.06 -5.04
N THR A 440 -27.51 5.94 -4.64
CA THR A 440 -28.17 4.63 -4.67
C THR A 440 -28.88 4.36 -3.34
N LYS A 441 -29.80 3.40 -3.33
CA LYS A 441 -30.34 2.86 -2.08
C LYS A 441 -29.26 2.06 -1.35
N PRO A 442 -29.19 2.13 0.01
CA PRO A 442 -28.33 1.25 0.77
C PRO A 442 -28.80 -0.19 0.58
N ASP A 443 -27.86 -1.10 0.37
CA ASP A 443 -28.18 -2.52 0.32
C ASP A 443 -28.36 -3.10 1.74
N MET A 444 -28.76 -4.37 1.80
CA MET A 444 -28.94 -5.08 3.07
C MET A 444 -27.63 -5.18 3.87
N TYR A 445 -26.49 -5.39 3.22
CA TYR A 445 -25.20 -5.55 3.90
C TYR A 445 -24.76 -4.26 4.59
N LEU A 446 -24.80 -3.13 3.89
CA LEU A 446 -24.51 -1.81 4.42
C LEU A 446 -25.46 -1.47 5.57
N THR A 447 -26.74 -1.82 5.43
CA THR A 447 -27.75 -1.61 6.47
C THR A 447 -27.47 -2.41 7.75
N VAL A 448 -27.04 -3.67 7.60
CA VAL A 448 -26.71 -4.57 8.72
C VAL A 448 -25.37 -4.19 9.36
N ARG A 449 -24.32 -3.99 8.56
CA ARG A 449 -22.96 -3.68 9.04
C ARG A 449 -22.83 -2.30 9.64
N HIS A 450 -23.64 -1.32 9.25
CA HIS A 450 -23.67 0.00 9.90
C HIS A 450 -23.79 -0.10 11.42
N LYS A 451 -24.51 -1.10 11.95
CA LYS A 451 -24.65 -1.31 13.39
C LYS A 451 -23.37 -1.75 14.09
N HIS A 452 -22.38 -2.24 13.34
CA HIS A 452 -21.12 -2.81 13.84
C HIS A 452 -19.88 -2.03 13.40
N ILE A 453 -19.98 -1.15 12.40
CA ILE A 453 -18.88 -0.26 12.00
C ILE A 453 -18.79 0.85 13.04
N ARG A 454 -17.94 0.62 14.05
CA ARG A 454 -17.44 1.71 14.88
C ARG A 454 -16.55 2.57 13.99
N SER A 455 -17.05 3.72 13.54
CA SER A 455 -16.20 4.72 12.89
C SER A 455 -15.06 5.03 13.83
N ARG A 456 -13.84 4.73 13.41
CA ARG A 456 -12.65 4.84 14.26
C ARG A 456 -12.24 6.29 14.45
N SER A 457 -12.63 7.14 13.50
CA SER A 457 -12.45 8.57 13.57
C SER A 457 -13.79 9.29 13.57
N HIS A 458 -14.07 9.97 14.67
CA HIS A 458 -15.29 10.75 14.83
C HIS A 458 -15.25 12.08 14.08
N CYS A 459 -14.06 12.53 13.63
CA CYS A 459 -13.93 13.79 12.89
C CYS A 459 -14.77 13.79 11.61
N PHE A 460 -14.80 12.68 10.87
CA PHE A 460 -15.58 12.54 9.64
C PHE A 460 -17.09 12.41 9.87
N ILE A 461 -17.53 11.94 11.04
CA ILE A 461 -18.97 11.91 11.39
C ILE A 461 -19.45 13.32 11.73
N GLU A 462 -18.66 14.06 12.51
CA GLU A 462 -19.04 15.40 12.97
C GLU A 462 -18.89 16.46 11.87
N GLN A 463 -17.86 16.34 11.03
CA GLN A 463 -17.59 17.22 9.89
C GLN A 463 -17.92 16.49 8.59
N LYS A 464 -19.17 16.65 8.15
CA LYS A 464 -19.72 15.93 6.99
C LYS A 464 -18.98 16.24 5.69
N ASP A 465 -18.40 17.43 5.56
CA ASP A 465 -17.64 17.87 4.40
C ASP A 465 -16.27 17.16 4.31
N LEU A 466 -15.56 17.03 5.44
CA LEU A 466 -14.36 16.17 5.54
C LEU A 466 -14.69 14.71 5.22
N GLY A 467 -15.82 14.23 5.74
CA GLY A 467 -16.32 12.91 5.43
C GLY A 467 -16.58 12.70 3.94
N ALA A 468 -17.29 13.65 3.32
CA ALA A 468 -17.61 13.62 1.90
C ALA A 468 -16.34 13.71 1.03
N LEU A 469 -15.33 14.46 1.47
CA LEU A 469 -14.00 14.46 0.87
C LEU A 469 -13.37 13.07 0.92
N TRP A 470 -13.38 12.37 2.07
CA TRP A 470 -12.83 11.01 2.16
C TRP A 470 -13.53 10.02 1.23
N SER A 471 -14.87 10.03 1.17
CA SER A 471 -15.61 9.18 0.25
C SER A 471 -15.28 9.50 -1.22
N SER A 472 -15.04 10.77 -1.54
CA SER A 472 -14.66 11.20 -2.90
C SER A 472 -13.23 10.84 -3.27
N VAL A 473 -12.29 10.91 -2.31
CA VAL A 473 -10.91 10.45 -2.48
C VAL A 473 -10.88 8.95 -2.80
N GLN A 474 -11.63 8.14 -2.04
CA GLN A 474 -11.78 6.71 -2.32
C GLN A 474 -12.33 6.47 -3.72
N ALA A 475 -13.41 7.15 -4.09
CA ALA A 475 -13.97 7.04 -5.44
C ALA A 475 -12.95 7.39 -6.53
N GLU A 476 -12.14 8.44 -6.34
CA GLU A 476 -11.14 8.88 -7.30
C GLU A 476 -10.06 7.81 -7.54
N PHE A 477 -9.38 7.34 -6.49
CA PHE A 477 -8.32 6.34 -6.68
C PHE A 477 -8.87 4.96 -7.05
N LEU A 478 -10.17 4.69 -6.82
CA LEU A 478 -10.81 3.44 -7.23
C LEU A 478 -11.41 3.47 -8.63
N SER A 479 -11.61 4.63 -9.27
CA SER A 479 -12.37 4.70 -10.53
C SER A 479 -11.64 5.36 -11.70
N TYR A 480 -10.52 6.02 -11.43
CA TYR A 480 -9.78 6.76 -12.45
C TYR A 480 -8.32 6.28 -12.59
N ARG A 481 -7.90 6.05 -13.84
CA ARG A 481 -6.48 5.90 -14.22
C ARG A 481 -6.15 6.79 -15.42
N ARG A 482 -4.91 7.26 -15.51
CA ARG A 482 -4.44 7.95 -16.72
C ARG A 482 -4.44 6.97 -17.90
N LEU A 483 -5.12 7.34 -18.99
CA LEU A 483 -5.28 6.47 -20.16
C LEU A 483 -4.27 6.78 -21.29
N ASN A 484 -3.76 8.01 -21.33
CA ASN A 484 -2.73 8.46 -22.28
C ASN A 484 -2.03 9.71 -21.72
N ASP A 485 -0.91 10.08 -22.33
CA ASP A 485 -0.06 11.19 -21.88
C ASP A 485 -0.75 12.56 -21.95
N GLY A 486 -1.84 12.70 -22.71
CA GLY A 486 -2.60 13.95 -22.80
C GLY A 486 -3.60 14.17 -21.65
N LEU A 487 -3.92 13.14 -20.87
CA LEU A 487 -4.90 13.21 -19.79
C LEU A 487 -4.25 13.48 -18.43
N GLY A 488 -5.00 14.16 -17.56
CA GLY A 488 -4.61 14.43 -16.18
C GLY A 488 -4.49 13.16 -15.33
N TRP A 489 -3.79 13.28 -14.22
CA TRP A 489 -3.61 12.20 -13.25
C TRP A 489 -4.77 12.03 -12.27
N THR A 490 -5.59 13.07 -12.13
CA THR A 490 -6.89 13.02 -11.48
C THR A 490 -7.99 13.21 -12.52
N SER A 491 -9.19 12.69 -12.22
CA SER A 491 -10.37 12.89 -13.04
C SER A 491 -10.84 14.35 -13.01
N GLN A 492 -11.72 14.70 -13.93
CA GLN A 492 -12.42 15.99 -13.92
C GLN A 492 -13.31 16.20 -12.68
N TYR A 493 -13.56 15.15 -11.90
CA TYR A 493 -14.40 15.20 -10.70
C TYR A 493 -13.60 15.47 -9.42
N PHE A 494 -12.28 15.58 -9.50
CA PHE A 494 -11.42 15.89 -8.35
C PHE A 494 -10.41 17.00 -8.69
N SER A 495 -10.50 18.12 -7.97
CA SER A 495 -9.70 19.32 -8.23
C SER A 495 -9.04 19.85 -6.94
N MET A 496 -7.71 19.73 -6.88
CA MET A 496 -6.92 20.32 -5.77
C MET A 496 -7.04 21.85 -5.74
N GLU A 497 -7.23 22.49 -6.90
CA GLU A 497 -7.42 23.94 -6.97
C GLU A 497 -8.75 24.36 -6.33
N THR A 498 -9.83 23.62 -6.61
CA THR A 498 -11.14 23.87 -6.00
C THR A 498 -11.09 23.72 -4.49
N LEU A 499 -10.42 22.68 -3.98
CA LEU A 499 -10.19 22.51 -2.54
C LEU A 499 -9.39 23.67 -1.94
N ARG A 500 -8.33 24.13 -2.63
CA ARG A 500 -7.53 25.28 -2.20
C ARG A 500 -8.39 26.54 -2.06
N GLU A 501 -9.26 26.82 -3.02
CA GLU A 501 -10.16 27.98 -3.00
C GLU A 501 -11.20 27.86 -1.89
N GLN A 502 -11.77 26.67 -1.65
CA GLN A 502 -12.72 26.42 -0.58
C GLN A 502 -12.08 26.64 0.80
N LEU A 503 -10.90 26.07 1.03
CA LEU A 503 -10.13 26.25 2.27
C LEU A 503 -9.80 27.72 2.54
N LYS A 504 -9.29 28.44 1.54
CA LYS A 504 -9.00 29.89 1.66
C LYS A 504 -10.26 30.71 1.94
N GLY A 505 -11.40 30.30 1.39
CA GLY A 505 -12.68 30.97 1.57
C GLY A 505 -13.43 30.59 2.85
N GLY A 506 -12.95 29.61 3.62
CA GLY A 506 -13.69 29.03 4.74
C GLY A 506 -15.02 28.41 4.32
N LYS A 507 -15.08 27.84 3.11
CA LYS A 507 -16.28 27.19 2.56
C LYS A 507 -16.25 25.69 2.86
N ASP A 508 -17.43 25.07 2.86
CA ASP A 508 -17.58 23.62 2.96
C ASP A 508 -16.80 22.92 1.85
N LEU A 509 -16.13 21.82 2.22
CA LEU A 509 -15.35 21.01 1.29
C LEU A 509 -16.29 20.20 0.37
N ALA A 510 -16.17 20.42 -0.94
CA ALA A 510 -16.93 19.70 -1.95
C ALA A 510 -16.09 19.50 -3.20
N VAL A 511 -16.23 18.32 -3.81
CA VAL A 511 -15.60 17.98 -5.10
C VAL A 511 -16.63 17.40 -6.04
N GLY A 512 -16.29 17.27 -7.32
CA GLY A 512 -17.22 16.87 -8.38
C GLY A 512 -17.98 15.58 -8.10
N TYR A 513 -17.42 14.61 -7.38
CA TYR A 513 -18.12 13.37 -7.00
C TYR A 513 -19.37 13.61 -6.16
N THR A 514 -19.33 14.52 -5.19
CA THR A 514 -20.48 14.84 -4.35
C THR A 514 -21.43 15.77 -5.07
N GLU A 515 -20.89 16.77 -5.79
CA GLU A 515 -21.69 17.74 -6.56
C GLU A 515 -22.53 17.09 -7.66
N HIS A 516 -22.00 16.05 -8.32
CA HIS A 516 -22.68 15.35 -9.41
C HIS A 516 -23.38 14.06 -8.95
N ASN A 517 -23.45 13.80 -7.64
CA ASN A 517 -24.08 12.59 -7.08
C ASN A 517 -23.52 11.28 -7.69
N LEU A 518 -22.19 11.15 -7.76
CA LEU A 518 -21.51 9.98 -8.35
C LEU A 518 -21.17 8.89 -7.32
N LEU A 519 -21.30 9.20 -6.02
CA LEU A 519 -21.01 8.28 -4.93
C LEU A 519 -22.20 7.37 -4.62
N LYS A 520 -21.96 6.06 -4.62
CA LYS A 520 -22.95 5.06 -4.18
C LYS A 520 -23.32 5.25 -2.71
N ALA A 521 -24.37 4.52 -2.31
CA ALA A 521 -24.83 4.48 -0.93
C ALA A 521 -23.67 4.16 0.01
N HIS A 522 -23.46 5.03 1.01
CA HIS A 522 -22.45 4.86 2.03
C HIS A 522 -22.96 5.32 3.39
N CYS A 523 -22.31 4.86 4.44
CA CYS A 523 -22.66 5.16 5.83
C CYS A 523 -22.39 6.64 6.16
N SER A 524 -23.09 7.20 7.14
CA SER A 524 -22.80 8.51 7.76
C SER A 524 -21.39 8.64 8.34
N CYS A 525 -20.67 7.52 8.55
CA CYS A 525 -19.24 7.52 8.85
C CYS A 525 -18.35 7.65 7.61
N HIS A 526 -18.92 7.80 6.42
CA HIS A 526 -18.20 7.95 5.15
C HIS A 526 -17.46 6.69 4.66
N SER A 527 -17.74 5.54 5.27
CA SER A 527 -17.38 4.21 4.77
C SER A 527 -18.45 3.65 3.82
N PHE A 528 -18.01 3.02 2.74
CA PHE A 528 -18.87 2.23 1.85
C PHE A 528 -19.24 0.85 2.45
N GLY A 529 -18.72 0.53 3.64
CA GLY A 529 -19.38 -0.27 4.66
C GLY A 529 -19.69 -1.73 4.35
N ARG A 530 -18.98 -2.34 3.40
CA ARG A 530 -19.16 -3.75 3.03
C ARG A 530 -18.04 -4.62 3.60
N TYR A 531 -16.83 -4.51 3.05
CA TYR A 531 -15.59 -5.18 3.48
C TYR A 531 -14.43 -4.19 3.33
N ALA A 532 -13.34 -4.35 4.09
CA ALA A 532 -12.13 -3.56 3.84
C ALA A 532 -11.16 -4.44 3.04
N PRO A 533 -10.60 -3.96 1.92
CA PRO A 533 -10.68 -2.59 1.47
C PRO A 533 -11.98 -2.25 0.76
N THR A 534 -12.33 -0.96 0.71
CA THR A 534 -13.41 -0.47 -0.16
C THR A 534 -13.17 -0.89 -1.60
N MET A 535 -14.16 -1.51 -2.25
CA MET A 535 -14.06 -1.93 -3.66
C MET A 535 -14.59 -0.86 -4.61
N LEU A 536 -14.15 -0.87 -5.88
CA LEU A 536 -14.69 0.00 -6.94
C LEU A 536 -16.22 -0.08 -7.01
N SER A 537 -16.77 -1.29 -6.98
CA SER A 537 -18.22 -1.53 -7.03
C SER A 537 -19.00 -0.99 -5.82
N ASP A 538 -18.29 -0.70 -4.73
CA ASP A 538 -18.86 -0.15 -3.51
C ASP A 538 -18.90 1.38 -3.58
N ALA A 539 -17.84 2.00 -4.14
CA ALA A 539 -17.69 3.46 -4.19
C ALA A 539 -18.53 4.14 -5.28
N VAL A 540 -18.51 3.60 -6.51
CA VAL A 540 -19.16 4.20 -7.69
C VAL A 540 -19.82 3.14 -8.58
N ASP A 541 -20.62 3.56 -9.56
CA ASP A 541 -21.03 2.67 -10.66
C ASP A 541 -19.77 2.30 -11.48
N PRO A 542 -19.44 1.01 -11.69
CA PRO A 542 -18.32 0.62 -12.54
C PRO A 542 -18.39 1.20 -13.96
N GLY A 543 -19.59 1.53 -14.48
CA GLY A 543 -19.75 2.20 -15.77
C GLY A 543 -19.27 3.66 -15.78
N LEU A 544 -19.10 4.29 -14.61
CA LEU A 544 -18.49 5.63 -14.47
C LEU A 544 -16.97 5.56 -14.38
N ALA A 545 -16.41 4.41 -14.02
CA ALA A 545 -14.97 4.22 -14.01
C ALA A 545 -14.43 4.19 -15.43
N ASN A 546 -13.24 4.72 -15.65
CA ASN A 546 -12.67 4.82 -17.00
C ASN A 546 -12.03 3.51 -17.52
N LEU A 547 -12.68 2.37 -17.19
CA LEU A 547 -12.27 1.01 -17.50
C LEU A 547 -12.15 0.72 -19.00
N ASN A 548 -12.99 1.36 -19.82
CA ASN A 548 -13.05 1.10 -21.27
C ASN A 548 -11.71 1.38 -22.01
N GLY A 549 -10.79 2.17 -21.41
CA GLY A 549 -9.46 2.45 -21.97
C GLY A 549 -8.32 1.63 -21.35
N LEU A 550 -8.63 0.61 -20.54
CA LEU A 550 -7.66 -0.17 -19.76
C LEU A 550 -7.56 -1.64 -20.19
N GLN A 551 -8.04 -1.99 -21.38
CA GLN A 551 -7.94 -3.35 -21.91
C GLN A 551 -6.47 -3.81 -21.90
N GLY A 552 -6.18 -4.94 -21.24
CA GLY A 552 -4.82 -5.47 -21.04
C GLY A 552 -3.99 -4.82 -19.92
N ARG A 553 -4.50 -3.78 -19.24
CA ARG A 553 -3.83 -3.12 -18.10
C ARG A 553 -4.58 -3.24 -16.78
N ALA A 554 -5.81 -3.75 -16.79
CA ALA A 554 -6.58 -4.04 -15.60
C ALA A 554 -6.58 -5.55 -15.30
N ARG A 555 -6.25 -5.93 -14.06
CA ARG A 555 -6.38 -7.29 -13.53
C ARG A 555 -7.46 -7.30 -12.45
N TYR A 556 -8.13 -8.44 -12.31
CA TYR A 556 -9.24 -8.61 -11.35
C TYR A 556 -8.86 -9.66 -10.32
N GLY A 557 -8.95 -9.28 -9.05
CA GLY A 557 -8.71 -10.16 -7.92
C GLY A 557 -9.99 -10.44 -7.16
N GLY A 558 -10.22 -11.69 -6.78
CA GLY A 558 -11.26 -12.01 -5.79
C GLY A 558 -10.75 -11.77 -4.37
N GLU A 559 -11.59 -11.27 -3.46
CA GLU A 559 -11.28 -11.43 -2.04
C GLU A 559 -11.11 -12.94 -1.72
N PRO A 560 -10.03 -13.34 -1.04
CA PRO A 560 -9.92 -14.71 -0.56
C PRO A 560 -11.13 -15.01 0.32
N GLU A 561 -11.83 -16.11 0.04
CA GLU A 561 -12.96 -16.55 0.85
C GLU A 561 -12.55 -16.54 2.33
N LEU A 562 -13.29 -15.78 3.14
CA LEU A 562 -13.20 -15.81 4.59
C LEU A 562 -13.45 -17.26 5.02
N ARG A 563 -12.40 -18.00 5.38
CA ARG A 563 -12.50 -19.35 5.97
C ARG A 563 -12.79 -19.29 7.46
#